data_AF-A0A3E3E6E7-F1
#
_entry.id   AF-A0A3E3E6E7-F1
#
_cell.length_a   1.000
_cell.length_b   1.000
_cell.length_c   1.000
_cell.angle_alpha   90.00
_cell.angle_beta   90.00
_cell.angle_gamma   90.00
#
_symmetry.space_group_name_H-M   'P 1'
#
loop_
_entity.id
_entity.type
_entity.pdbx_description
1 polymer ?
#
loop_
_entity_poly.entity_id
_entity_poly.type
_entity_poly.pdbx_seq_one_letter_code
_entity_poly.pdbx_strand_id
1 'polypeptide(L)'
;MELQVFNNTEFGSVRTATVNGEVMFVGKDVADILGYQNGSRDINRHVDEEDRHKVMIFDGNQDKETIIINESGLYSLILSSKMPNAKKFKHWVTSEVLPAIRKHGMYAIDEILNNPDLAIAALTQLKEERERRKQLECQTLIQRQQIAEMQPKASYYDLILQNKNTVPITQIAKDYGMSGRKFNELLHELGVQYKFRKTWLLYQHYAECGYTQSRTYAIDESRSVMHTYWTQKGRLFLYDLLKSEGILPVIEQED
;
A
#
# COMPACT_ATOMS: atom_id res chain seq x y z
N MET A 1 -8.52 20.88 -12.65
CA MET A 1 -8.16 21.95 -11.70
C MET A 1 -9.46 22.60 -11.26
N GLU A 2 -9.71 22.69 -9.97
CA GLU A 2 -10.84 23.44 -9.42
C GLU A 2 -10.31 24.79 -8.94
N LEU A 3 -10.93 25.89 -9.40
CA LEU A 3 -10.54 27.25 -9.03
C LEU A 3 -11.26 27.65 -7.75
N GLN A 4 -10.51 28.09 -6.75
CA GLN A 4 -11.03 28.62 -5.49
C GLN A 4 -10.70 30.12 -5.42
N VAL A 5 -11.61 30.94 -4.89
CA VAL A 5 -11.38 32.38 -4.73
C VAL A 5 -10.91 32.65 -3.30
N PHE A 6 -9.71 33.19 -3.16
CA PHE A 6 -9.21 33.72 -1.89
C PHE A 6 -9.67 35.18 -1.76
N ASN A 7 -10.46 35.48 -0.73
CA ASN A 7 -10.97 36.82 -0.46
C ASN A 7 -10.25 37.45 0.73
N ASN A 8 -9.69 38.63 0.54
CA ASN A 8 -9.13 39.45 1.62
C ASN A 8 -9.73 40.86 1.57
N THR A 9 -10.12 41.39 2.73
CA THR A 9 -10.77 42.70 2.86
C THR A 9 -9.88 43.88 2.45
N GLU A 10 -8.56 43.74 2.53
CA GLU A 10 -7.59 44.78 2.15
C GLU A 10 -7.04 44.64 0.73
N PHE A 11 -7.01 43.41 0.20
CA PHE A 11 -6.33 43.09 -1.07
C PHE A 11 -7.27 42.60 -2.18
N GLY A 12 -8.57 42.44 -1.91
CA GLY A 12 -9.55 41.98 -2.89
C GLY A 12 -9.56 40.46 -3.07
N SER A 13 -10.01 40.01 -4.23
CA SER A 13 -10.22 38.60 -4.55
C SER A 13 -9.15 38.10 -5.52
N VAL A 14 -8.39 37.07 -5.12
CA VAL A 14 -7.41 36.38 -5.97
C VAL A 14 -7.90 34.97 -6.29
N ARG A 15 -7.94 34.60 -7.56
CA ARG A 15 -8.22 33.21 -7.94
C ARG A 15 -7.00 32.34 -7.66
N THR A 16 -7.27 31.17 -7.10
CA THR A 16 -6.29 30.15 -6.75
C THR A 16 -6.69 28.81 -7.36
N ALA A 17 -5.72 27.97 -7.68
CA ALA A 17 -5.92 26.61 -8.16
C ALA A 17 -4.98 25.67 -7.42
N THR A 18 -5.48 24.50 -7.04
CA THR A 18 -4.61 23.44 -6.51
C THR A 18 -4.00 22.67 -7.67
N VAL A 19 -2.67 22.69 -7.77
CA VAL A 19 -1.89 21.96 -8.79
C VAL A 19 -0.84 21.13 -8.06
N ASN A 20 -0.85 19.81 -8.27
CA ASN A 20 0.09 18.88 -7.63
C ASN A 20 0.13 18.94 -6.08
N GLY A 21 -0.98 19.35 -5.44
CA GLY A 21 -1.06 19.52 -3.99
C GLY A 21 -0.58 20.88 -3.47
N GLU A 22 -0.12 21.77 -4.35
CA GLU A 22 0.30 23.13 -4.02
C GLU A 22 -0.76 24.15 -4.46
N VAL A 23 -0.90 25.23 -3.69
CA VAL A 23 -1.80 26.34 -4.03
C VAL A 23 -1.07 27.28 -4.98
N MET A 24 -1.64 27.45 -6.17
CA MET A 24 -1.14 28.33 -7.21
C MET A 24 -2.08 29.53 -7.36
N PHE A 25 -1.53 30.72 -7.51
CA PHE A 25 -2.28 31.97 -7.67
C PHE A 25 -2.34 32.39 -9.13
N VAL A 26 -3.48 32.89 -9.58
CA VAL A 26 -3.58 33.49 -10.93
C VAL A 26 -2.79 34.80 -10.93
N GLY A 27 -1.65 34.80 -11.62
CA GLY A 27 -0.70 35.91 -11.57
C GLY A 27 -1.28 37.22 -12.10
N LYS A 28 -2.24 37.15 -13.04
CA LYS A 28 -2.95 38.34 -13.54
C LYS A 28 -3.71 39.07 -12.43
N ASP A 29 -4.47 38.35 -11.62
CA ASP A 29 -5.27 38.94 -10.54
C ASP A 29 -4.36 39.62 -9.52
N VAL A 30 -3.26 38.96 -9.17
CA VAL A 30 -2.22 39.50 -8.28
C VAL A 30 -1.60 40.77 -8.87
N ALA A 31 -1.25 40.75 -10.15
CA ALA A 31 -0.65 41.89 -10.82
C ALA A 31 -1.61 43.10 -10.85
N ASP A 32 -2.88 42.86 -11.14
CA ASP A 32 -3.93 43.88 -11.19
C ASP A 32 -4.15 44.51 -9.79
N ILE A 33 -4.20 43.70 -8.73
CA ILE A 33 -4.34 44.18 -7.32
C ILE A 33 -3.15 45.03 -6.88
N LEU A 34 -1.95 44.63 -7.27
CA LEU A 34 -0.74 45.40 -6.97
C LEU A 34 -0.69 46.69 -7.78
N GLY A 35 -1.34 46.74 -8.95
CA GLY A 35 -1.47 47.90 -9.84
C GLY A 35 -0.55 47.85 -11.06
N TYR A 36 0.02 46.69 -11.38
CA TYR A 36 0.89 46.52 -12.55
C TYR A 36 0.13 46.80 -13.85
N GLN A 37 0.76 47.56 -14.75
CA GLN A 37 0.13 47.94 -16.01
C GLN A 37 0.06 46.78 -17.01
N ASN A 38 0.99 45.83 -16.94
CA ASN A 38 1.00 44.69 -17.84
C ASN A 38 1.36 43.41 -17.09
N GLY A 39 0.34 42.77 -16.52
CA GLY A 39 0.50 41.60 -15.66
C GLY A 39 1.45 40.55 -16.23
N SER A 40 1.28 40.09 -17.47
CA SER A 40 2.15 39.05 -18.03
C SER A 40 3.61 39.47 -18.17
N ARG A 41 3.88 40.73 -18.57
CA ARG A 41 5.24 41.25 -18.68
C ARG A 41 5.89 41.41 -17.31
N ASP A 42 5.15 41.99 -16.37
CA ASP A 42 5.65 42.28 -15.03
C ASP A 42 5.89 40.98 -14.23
N ILE A 43 5.01 39.98 -14.37
CA ILE A 43 5.25 38.63 -13.83
C ILE A 43 6.53 38.05 -14.44
N ASN A 44 6.69 38.11 -15.76
CA ASN A 44 7.88 37.55 -16.41
C ASN A 44 9.20 38.25 -16.03
N ARG A 45 9.13 39.47 -15.51
CA ARG A 45 10.30 40.26 -15.11
C ARG A 45 10.68 40.07 -13.64
N HIS A 46 9.72 39.82 -12.78
CA HIS A 46 9.92 39.83 -11.33
C HIS A 46 9.72 38.46 -10.66
N VAL A 47 9.24 37.46 -11.40
CA VAL A 47 9.07 36.08 -10.91
C VAL A 47 10.01 35.17 -11.66
N ASP A 48 10.73 34.30 -10.95
CA ASP A 48 11.63 33.33 -11.54
C ASP A 48 10.87 32.28 -12.37
N GLU A 49 11.57 31.60 -13.29
CA GLU A 49 10.93 30.65 -14.19
C GLU A 49 10.34 29.43 -13.48
N GLU A 50 10.98 28.98 -12.40
CA GLU A 50 10.50 27.86 -11.58
C GLU A 50 9.22 28.19 -10.80
N ASP A 51 8.99 29.48 -10.53
CA ASP A 51 7.87 29.94 -9.72
C ASP A 51 6.63 30.33 -10.56
N ARG A 52 6.73 30.25 -11.89
CA ARG A 52 5.65 30.62 -12.82
C ARG A 52 5.36 29.50 -13.82
N HIS A 53 4.08 29.18 -13.98
CA HIS A 53 3.63 28.16 -14.91
C HIS A 53 2.55 28.70 -15.83
N LYS A 54 2.56 28.26 -17.07
CA LYS A 54 1.49 28.55 -18.04
C LYS A 54 0.54 27.37 -18.08
N VAL A 55 -0.74 27.64 -17.86
CA VAL A 55 -1.79 26.63 -17.87
C VAL A 55 -2.96 27.10 -18.72
N MET A 56 -3.63 26.15 -19.38
CA MET A 56 -4.89 26.43 -20.06
C MET A 56 -6.00 26.38 -19.02
N ILE A 57 -6.66 27.52 -18.80
CA ILE A 57 -7.80 27.63 -17.89
C ILE A 57 -9.04 27.98 -18.71
N PHE A 58 -10.10 27.20 -18.51
CA PHE A 58 -11.40 27.49 -19.06
C PHE A 58 -12.03 28.67 -18.31
N ASP A 59 -12.28 29.79 -18.99
CA ASP A 59 -12.83 31.00 -18.36
C ASP A 59 -14.37 31.10 -18.42
N GLY A 60 -15.05 30.03 -18.84
CA GLY A 60 -16.49 30.00 -19.09
C GLY A 60 -16.86 30.21 -20.56
N ASN A 61 -15.96 30.77 -21.38
CA ASN A 61 -16.18 31.00 -22.82
C ASN A 61 -15.13 30.29 -23.68
N GLN A 62 -13.86 30.35 -23.31
CA GLN A 62 -12.78 29.72 -24.06
C GLN A 62 -11.61 29.35 -23.13
N ASP A 63 -10.81 28.37 -23.56
CA ASP A 63 -9.55 28.05 -22.92
C ASP A 63 -8.55 29.18 -23.18
N LYS A 64 -8.07 29.80 -22.11
CA LYS A 64 -7.03 30.85 -22.17
C LYS A 64 -5.76 30.39 -21.50
N GLU A 65 -4.63 30.61 -22.18
CA GLU A 65 -3.32 30.48 -21.55
C GLU A 65 -3.21 31.54 -20.44
N THR A 66 -3.09 31.07 -19.21
CA THR A 66 -3.03 31.89 -18.01
C THR A 66 -1.75 31.57 -17.25
N ILE A 67 -1.07 32.61 -16.78
CA ILE A 67 0.10 32.45 -15.92
C ILE A 67 -0.39 32.27 -14.49
N ILE A 68 -0.03 31.15 -13.89
CA ILE A 68 -0.17 30.88 -12.47
C ILE A 68 1.21 30.95 -11.81
N ILE A 69 1.25 31.42 -10.57
CA ILE A 69 2.47 31.56 -9.78
C ILE A 69 2.31 30.83 -8.46
N ASN A 70 3.38 30.23 -7.95
CA ASN A 70 3.37 29.67 -6.59
C ASN A 70 3.52 30.79 -5.54
N GLU A 71 3.56 30.42 -4.27
CA GLU A 71 3.69 31.36 -3.17
C GLU A 71 5.02 32.16 -3.21
N SER A 72 6.12 31.51 -3.63
CA SER A 72 7.42 32.17 -3.83
C SER A 72 7.31 33.29 -4.87
N GLY A 73 6.71 33.00 -6.03
CA GLY A 73 6.51 33.99 -7.09
C GLY A 73 5.58 35.13 -6.69
N LEU A 74 4.54 34.85 -5.88
CA LEU A 74 3.69 35.89 -5.29
C LEU A 74 4.51 36.86 -4.44
N TYR A 75 5.38 36.34 -3.56
CA TYR A 75 6.24 37.19 -2.73
C TYR A 75 7.25 37.96 -3.57
N SER A 76 7.85 37.36 -4.59
CA SER A 76 8.78 38.03 -5.49
C SER A 76 8.15 39.25 -6.18
N LEU A 77 6.88 39.17 -6.59
CA LEU A 77 6.12 40.31 -7.11
C LEU A 77 5.91 41.40 -6.06
N ILE A 78 5.45 41.04 -4.87
CA ILE A 78 5.15 42.01 -3.81
C ILE A 78 6.42 42.71 -3.36
N LEU A 79 7.51 41.95 -3.14
CA LEU A 79 8.79 42.47 -2.70
C LEU A 79 9.42 43.39 -3.74
N SER A 80 9.26 43.08 -5.03
CA SER A 80 9.77 43.91 -6.14
C SER A 80 8.91 45.15 -6.44
N SER A 81 7.62 45.11 -6.13
CA SER A 81 6.68 46.17 -6.49
C SER A 81 6.92 47.48 -5.72
N LYS A 82 6.83 48.63 -6.41
CA LYS A 82 6.94 49.96 -5.77
C LYS A 82 5.59 50.58 -5.42
N MET A 83 4.49 49.84 -5.64
CA MET A 83 3.13 50.35 -5.53
C MET A 83 2.66 50.51 -4.08
N PRO A 84 1.69 51.42 -3.80
CA PRO A 84 1.21 51.67 -2.45
C PRO A 84 0.71 50.42 -1.73
N ASN A 85 -0.05 49.55 -2.42
CA ASN A 85 -0.56 48.31 -1.83
C ASN A 85 0.57 47.34 -1.46
N ALA A 86 1.56 47.18 -2.35
CA ALA A 86 2.76 46.38 -2.07
C ALA A 86 3.58 46.93 -0.89
N LYS A 87 3.66 48.26 -0.74
CA LYS A 87 4.33 48.91 0.38
C LYS A 87 3.63 48.64 1.71
N LYS A 88 2.29 48.66 1.74
CA LYS A 88 1.52 48.32 2.95
C LYS A 88 1.80 46.89 3.40
N PHE A 89 1.70 45.93 2.48
CA PHE A 89 2.00 44.52 2.79
C PHE A 89 3.44 44.34 3.27
N LYS A 90 4.43 44.92 2.55
CA LYS A 90 5.83 44.90 2.97
C LYS A 90 6.03 45.46 4.36
N HIS A 91 5.40 46.59 4.67
CA HIS A 91 5.53 47.21 5.98
C HIS A 91 4.92 46.32 7.07
N TRP A 92 3.72 45.79 6.87
CA TRP A 92 3.08 44.85 7.79
C TRP A 92 3.95 43.61 8.05
N VAL A 93 4.45 42.95 6.98
CA VAL A 93 5.32 41.78 7.12
C VAL A 93 6.63 42.11 7.87
N THR A 94 7.26 43.24 7.56
CA THR A 94 8.57 43.62 8.14
C THR A 94 8.48 44.20 9.55
N SER A 95 7.36 44.83 9.91
CA SER A 95 7.18 45.48 11.22
C SER A 95 6.48 44.58 12.25
N GLU A 96 5.62 43.66 11.80
CA GLU A 96 4.77 42.88 12.67
C GLU A 96 5.08 41.38 12.55
N VAL A 97 4.89 40.80 11.36
CA VAL A 97 4.96 39.34 11.15
C VAL A 97 6.36 38.78 11.41
N LEU A 98 7.38 39.28 10.70
CA LEU A 98 8.75 38.77 10.86
C LEU A 98 9.32 39.03 12.26
N PRO A 99 9.12 40.21 12.89
CA PRO A 99 9.53 40.42 14.27
C PRO A 99 8.83 39.50 15.26
N ALA A 100 7.53 39.21 15.07
CA ALA A 100 6.78 38.28 15.91
C ALA A 100 7.33 36.85 15.80
N ILE A 101 7.52 36.36 14.58
CA ILE A 101 8.12 35.03 14.33
C ILE A 101 9.52 34.96 14.93
N ARG A 102 10.37 35.98 14.74
CA ARG A 102 11.72 36.00 15.30
C ARG A 102 11.74 35.95 16.84
N LYS A 103 10.81 36.64 17.50
CA LYS A 103 10.74 36.74 18.97
C LYS A 103 10.08 35.51 19.61
N HIS A 104 9.01 35.00 19.01
CA HIS A 104 8.12 34.01 19.62
C HIS A 104 8.11 32.66 18.90
N GLY A 105 8.76 32.55 17.74
CA GLY A 105 8.76 31.36 16.89
C GLY A 105 7.48 31.19 16.05
N MET A 106 6.47 32.05 16.22
CA MET A 106 5.20 31.99 15.49
C MET A 106 4.56 33.38 15.35
N TYR A 107 3.69 33.54 14.36
CA TYR A 107 2.75 34.66 14.23
C TYR A 107 1.33 34.12 14.47
N ALA A 108 0.58 34.76 15.36
CA ALA A 108 -0.80 34.40 15.67
C ALA A 108 -1.68 35.61 15.41
N ILE A 109 -2.83 35.40 14.77
CA ILE A 109 -3.82 36.44 14.54
C ILE A 109 -4.61 36.72 15.83
N ASP A 110 -5.16 37.92 15.93
CA ASP A 110 -5.85 38.41 17.14
C ASP A 110 -6.97 37.48 17.60
N GLU A 111 -7.71 36.82 16.71
CA GLU A 111 -8.73 35.84 17.11
C GLU A 111 -8.17 34.69 17.96
N ILE A 112 -6.96 34.23 17.64
CA ILE A 112 -6.29 33.15 18.38
C ILE A 112 -5.70 33.72 19.68
N LEU A 113 -5.12 34.93 19.64
CA LEU A 113 -4.56 35.58 20.82
C LEU A 113 -5.62 35.96 21.85
N ASN A 114 -6.81 36.35 21.39
CA ASN A 114 -7.94 36.73 22.23
C ASN A 114 -8.67 35.51 22.82
N ASN A 115 -8.40 34.30 22.33
CA ASN A 115 -8.94 33.06 22.87
C ASN A 115 -7.87 31.96 22.97
N PRO A 116 -6.89 32.12 23.89
CA PRO A 116 -5.78 31.18 24.01
C PRO A 116 -6.23 29.76 24.39
N ASP A 117 -7.34 29.63 25.10
CA ASP A 117 -7.89 28.33 25.51
C ASP A 117 -8.33 27.49 24.31
N LEU A 118 -8.89 28.13 23.27
CA LEU A 118 -9.26 27.46 22.03
C LEU A 118 -8.01 26.90 21.31
N ALA A 119 -6.94 27.69 21.27
CA ALA A 119 -5.66 27.29 20.66
C ALA A 119 -5.03 26.12 21.43
N ILE A 120 -5.04 26.18 22.76
CA ILE A 120 -4.54 25.11 23.63
C ILE A 120 -5.34 23.83 23.42
N ALA A 121 -6.67 23.91 23.37
CA ALA A 121 -7.54 22.76 23.14
C ALA A 121 -7.26 22.10 21.78
N ALA A 122 -7.19 22.91 20.71
CA ALA A 122 -6.91 22.42 19.36
C ALA A 122 -5.52 21.75 19.26
N LEU A 123 -4.48 22.36 19.84
CA LEU A 123 -3.13 21.79 19.82
C LEU A 123 -3.02 20.51 20.65
N THR A 124 -3.70 20.46 21.80
CA THR A 124 -3.77 19.24 22.64
C THR A 124 -4.43 18.10 21.88
N GLN A 125 -5.57 18.37 21.24
CA GLN A 125 -6.28 17.37 20.43
C GLN A 125 -5.41 16.86 19.27
N LEU A 126 -4.69 17.75 18.57
CA LEU A 126 -3.78 17.37 17.50
C LEU A 126 -2.62 16.51 18.00
N LYS A 127 -2.08 16.82 19.19
CA LYS A 127 -1.05 16.02 19.83
C LYS A 127 -1.56 14.61 20.14
N GLU A 128 -2.72 14.50 20.77
CA GLU A 128 -3.36 13.21 21.09
C GLU A 128 -3.64 12.38 19.83
N GLU A 129 -4.13 13.01 18.75
CA GLU A 129 -4.36 12.32 17.49
C GLU A 129 -3.06 11.78 16.90
N ARG A 130 -1.97 12.55 16.92
CA ARG A 130 -0.66 12.13 16.44
C ARG A 130 -0.09 10.97 17.26
N GLU A 131 -0.23 11.03 18.58
CA GLU A 131 0.20 9.94 19.47
C GLU A 131 -0.61 8.67 19.20
N ARG A 132 -1.93 8.78 19.03
CA ARG A 132 -2.80 7.66 18.68
C ARG A 132 -2.43 7.04 17.33
N ARG A 133 -2.14 7.87 16.32
CA ARG A 133 -1.67 7.39 15.00
C ARG A 133 -0.37 6.60 15.12
N LYS A 134 0.62 7.12 15.85
CA LYS A 134 1.88 6.41 16.10
C LYS A 134 1.67 5.08 16.81
N GLN A 135 0.80 5.05 17.83
CA GLN A 135 0.47 3.81 18.54
C GLN A 135 -0.18 2.78 17.62
N LEU A 136 -1.12 3.21 16.77
CA LEU A 136 -1.77 2.35 15.79
C LEU A 136 -0.78 1.82 14.74
N GLU A 137 0.17 2.64 14.29
CA GLU A 137 1.25 2.24 13.38
C GLU A 137 2.13 1.16 14.03
N CYS A 138 2.58 1.39 15.28
CA CYS A 138 3.35 0.39 16.02
C CYS A 138 2.57 -0.92 16.20
N GLN A 139 1.29 -0.84 16.57
CA GLN A 139 0.44 -2.03 16.73
C GLN A 139 0.27 -2.78 15.42
N THR A 140 0.07 -2.06 14.31
CA THR A 140 -0.05 -2.65 12.97
C THR A 140 1.23 -3.37 12.56
N LEU A 141 2.41 -2.80 12.84
CA LEU A 141 3.69 -3.45 12.56
C LEU A 141 3.86 -4.73 13.37
N ILE A 142 3.54 -4.71 14.67
CA ILE A 142 3.60 -5.89 15.54
C ILE A 142 2.63 -6.97 15.05
N GLN A 143 1.38 -6.60 14.75
CA GLN A 143 0.40 -7.53 14.20
C GLN A 143 0.84 -8.11 12.86
N ARG A 144 1.46 -7.31 11.99
CA ARG A 144 1.96 -7.78 10.70
C ARG A 144 3.14 -8.74 10.86
N GLN A 145 4.01 -8.49 11.82
CA GLN A 145 5.07 -9.42 12.20
C GLN A 145 4.48 -10.73 12.75
N GLN A 146 3.53 -10.65 13.67
CA GLN A 146 2.84 -11.82 14.20
C GLN A 146 2.11 -12.59 13.08
N ILE A 147 1.47 -11.92 12.12
CA ILE A 147 0.86 -12.58 10.96
C ILE A 147 1.92 -13.25 10.08
N ALA A 148 3.09 -12.64 9.89
CA ALA A 148 4.18 -13.25 9.13
C ALA A 148 4.78 -14.47 9.84
N GLU A 149 4.84 -14.46 11.17
CA GLU A 149 5.29 -15.58 11.99
C GLU A 149 4.22 -16.68 12.15
N MET A 150 2.94 -16.29 12.23
CA MET A 150 1.79 -17.19 12.39
C MET A 150 1.25 -17.72 11.08
N GLN A 151 1.52 -17.06 9.94
CA GLN A 151 1.37 -17.73 8.65
C GLN A 151 2.42 -18.84 8.65
N PRO A 152 2.01 -20.13 8.74
CA PRO A 152 2.98 -21.18 8.55
C PRO A 152 3.62 -20.91 7.19
N LYS A 153 4.96 -20.86 7.11
CA LYS A 153 5.70 -20.92 5.83
C LYS A 153 4.97 -21.97 5.00
N ALA A 154 4.23 -21.55 3.95
CA ALA A 154 3.14 -22.33 3.33
C ALA A 154 3.47 -23.82 3.34
N SER A 155 2.96 -24.53 4.35
CA SER A 155 3.44 -25.88 4.65
C SER A 155 2.95 -26.77 3.51
N TYR A 156 3.65 -27.88 3.24
CA TYR A 156 3.20 -28.88 2.29
C TYR A 156 1.70 -29.24 2.45
N TYR A 157 1.18 -29.08 3.67
CA TYR A 157 -0.25 -29.05 4.01
C TYR A 157 -1.15 -28.19 3.11
N ASP A 158 -0.82 -26.92 2.88
CA ASP A 158 -1.66 -26.01 2.09
C ASP A 158 -1.70 -26.42 0.62
N LEU A 159 -0.59 -26.94 0.09
CA LEU A 159 -0.50 -27.49 -1.27
C LEU A 159 -1.35 -28.76 -1.44
N ILE A 160 -1.43 -29.62 -0.41
CA ILE A 160 -2.32 -30.78 -0.43
C ILE A 160 -3.78 -30.32 -0.46
N LEU A 161 -4.14 -29.34 0.37
CA LEU A 161 -5.52 -28.89 0.56
C LEU A 161 -6.09 -28.14 -0.66
N GLN A 162 -5.25 -27.47 -1.47
CA GLN A 162 -5.68 -26.73 -2.66
C GLN A 162 -6.23 -27.62 -3.80
N ASN A 163 -5.81 -28.88 -3.92
CA ASN A 163 -6.14 -29.75 -5.06
C ASN A 163 -7.00 -30.97 -4.71
N LYS A 164 -8.27 -30.99 -5.13
CA LYS A 164 -9.24 -32.09 -4.84
C LYS A 164 -9.00 -33.41 -5.61
N ASN A 165 -7.92 -33.51 -6.37
CA ASN A 165 -7.65 -34.67 -7.22
C ASN A 165 -6.93 -35.78 -6.45
N THR A 166 -7.26 -37.04 -6.76
CA THR A 166 -6.48 -38.19 -6.30
C THR A 166 -5.18 -38.31 -7.07
N VAL A 167 -4.09 -38.65 -6.40
CA VAL A 167 -2.75 -38.71 -7.01
C VAL A 167 -2.15 -40.12 -6.92
N PRO A 168 -1.36 -40.56 -7.91
CA PRO A 168 -0.64 -41.82 -7.82
C PRO A 168 0.50 -41.72 -6.80
N ILE A 169 0.87 -42.86 -6.21
CA ILE A 169 1.97 -42.94 -5.22
C ILE A 169 3.31 -42.44 -5.75
N THR A 170 3.53 -42.55 -7.07
CA THR A 170 4.74 -42.05 -7.74
C THR A 170 4.87 -40.54 -7.68
N GLN A 171 3.75 -39.81 -7.69
CA GLN A 171 3.75 -38.35 -7.59
C GLN A 171 4.07 -37.93 -6.15
N ILE A 172 3.46 -38.60 -5.16
CA ILE A 172 3.77 -38.36 -3.75
C ILE A 172 5.24 -38.69 -3.47
N ALA A 173 5.77 -39.81 -3.97
CA ALA A 173 7.16 -40.20 -3.75
C ALA A 173 8.16 -39.14 -4.25
N LYS A 174 7.82 -38.39 -5.31
CA LYS A 174 8.65 -37.29 -5.82
C LYS A 174 8.70 -36.10 -4.87
N ASP A 175 7.61 -35.81 -4.16
CA ASP A 175 7.57 -34.77 -3.12
C ASP A 175 8.57 -35.05 -1.99
N TYR A 176 8.95 -36.31 -1.78
CA TYR A 176 9.95 -36.76 -0.79
C TYR A 176 11.31 -37.13 -1.40
N GLY A 177 11.55 -36.81 -2.69
CA GLY A 177 12.82 -37.09 -3.35
C GLY A 177 13.10 -38.58 -3.61
N MET A 178 12.08 -39.45 -3.52
CA MET A 178 12.23 -40.90 -3.67
C MET A 178 11.61 -41.43 -4.97
N SER A 179 12.02 -42.65 -5.35
CA SER A 179 11.31 -43.40 -6.39
C SER A 179 10.03 -44.01 -5.81
N GLY A 180 8.99 -44.17 -6.64
CA GLY A 180 7.76 -44.84 -6.19
C GLY A 180 7.99 -46.27 -5.70
N ARG A 181 9.06 -46.96 -6.12
CA ARG A 181 9.41 -48.29 -5.59
C ARG A 181 9.91 -48.19 -4.14
N LYS A 182 10.92 -47.33 -3.91
CA LYS A 182 11.49 -47.07 -2.58
C LYS A 182 10.43 -46.57 -1.61
N PHE A 183 9.55 -45.68 -2.07
CA PHE A 183 8.46 -45.16 -1.24
C PHE A 183 7.43 -46.24 -0.90
N ASN A 184 7.12 -47.15 -1.83
CA ASN A 184 6.22 -48.26 -1.52
C ASN A 184 6.81 -49.25 -0.51
N GLU A 185 8.12 -49.48 -0.57
CA GLU A 185 8.87 -50.29 0.40
C GLU A 185 8.86 -49.63 1.79
N LEU A 186 9.14 -48.33 1.86
CA LEU A 186 9.05 -47.56 3.10
C LEU A 186 7.66 -47.66 3.75
N LEU A 187 6.59 -47.46 2.99
CA LEU A 187 5.22 -47.60 3.51
C LEU A 187 4.87 -49.05 3.90
N HIS A 188 5.57 -50.04 3.34
CA HIS A 188 5.41 -51.44 3.76
C HIS A 188 6.08 -51.70 5.09
N GLU A 189 7.31 -51.19 5.27
CA GLU A 189 8.07 -51.26 6.53
C GLU A 189 7.34 -50.55 7.67
N LEU A 190 6.72 -49.40 7.38
CA LEU A 190 5.87 -48.66 8.32
C LEU A 190 4.49 -49.29 8.56
N GLY A 191 4.21 -50.46 7.96
CA GLY A 191 2.96 -51.19 8.19
C GLY A 191 1.71 -50.52 7.62
N VAL A 192 1.84 -49.67 6.60
CA VAL A 192 0.72 -48.94 5.97
C VAL A 192 0.08 -49.73 4.84
N GLN A 193 0.90 -50.36 4.01
CA GLN A 193 0.45 -51.09 2.83
C GLN A 193 1.19 -52.41 2.64
N TYR A 194 0.61 -53.29 1.84
CA TYR A 194 1.22 -54.55 1.44
C TYR A 194 1.04 -54.78 -0.06
N LYS A 195 1.89 -55.62 -0.62
CA LYS A 195 1.87 -55.94 -2.04
C LYS A 195 0.98 -57.14 -2.30
N PHE A 196 -0.09 -56.94 -3.07
CA PHE A 196 -0.94 -58.03 -3.56
C PHE A 196 -0.83 -58.16 -5.08
N ARG A 197 -0.22 -59.25 -5.54
CA ARG A 197 0.13 -59.46 -6.96
C ARG A 197 0.94 -58.28 -7.52
N LYS A 198 0.34 -57.47 -8.40
CA LYS A 198 0.96 -56.31 -9.06
C LYS A 198 0.50 -54.96 -8.50
N THR A 199 -0.33 -54.96 -7.45
CA THR A 199 -0.95 -53.74 -6.88
C THR A 199 -0.65 -53.63 -5.40
N TRP A 200 -0.44 -52.41 -4.92
CA TRP A 200 -0.27 -52.11 -3.49
C TRP A 200 -1.62 -51.77 -2.86
N LEU A 201 -1.96 -52.42 -1.75
CA LEU A 201 -3.21 -52.25 -1.02
C LEU A 201 -2.91 -51.88 0.43
N LEU A 202 -3.79 -51.11 1.05
CA LEU A 202 -3.68 -50.75 2.46
C LEU A 202 -3.98 -51.95 3.36
N TYR A 203 -3.31 -52.04 4.52
CA TYR A 203 -3.71 -53.00 5.55
C TYR A 203 -5.12 -52.70 6.07
N GLN A 204 -5.77 -53.73 6.62
CA GLN A 204 -7.18 -53.67 7.04
C GLN A 204 -7.49 -52.48 7.96
N HIS A 205 -6.60 -52.16 8.89
CA HIS A 205 -6.79 -51.07 9.84
C HIS A 205 -6.79 -49.67 9.18
N TYR A 206 -6.29 -49.53 7.95
CA TYR A 206 -6.32 -48.29 7.17
C TYR A 206 -7.29 -48.33 5.98
N ALA A 207 -7.82 -49.50 5.63
CA ALA A 207 -8.64 -49.70 4.44
C ALA A 207 -9.95 -48.89 4.47
N GLU A 208 -10.58 -48.77 5.64
CA GLU A 208 -11.85 -48.04 5.82
C GLU A 208 -11.67 -46.54 6.08
N CYS A 209 -10.43 -46.06 6.23
CA CYS A 209 -10.15 -44.66 6.57
C CYS A 209 -10.30 -43.69 5.38
N GLY A 210 -10.54 -44.19 4.17
CA GLY A 210 -10.72 -43.37 2.96
C GLY A 210 -9.43 -42.75 2.43
N TYR A 211 -8.26 -43.33 2.75
CA TYR A 211 -6.95 -42.83 2.33
C TYR A 211 -6.62 -43.11 0.86
N THR A 212 -7.21 -44.14 0.28
CA THR A 212 -6.99 -44.52 -1.12
C THR A 212 -8.29 -44.76 -1.87
N GLN A 213 -8.22 -44.68 -3.20
CA GLN A 213 -9.26 -45.05 -4.14
C GLN A 213 -8.66 -45.96 -5.21
N SER A 214 -9.37 -47.02 -5.55
CA SER A 214 -8.98 -47.91 -6.64
C SER A 214 -9.56 -47.42 -7.96
N ARG A 215 -8.72 -47.30 -8.99
CA ARG A 215 -9.14 -47.02 -10.36
C ARG A 215 -8.85 -48.24 -11.25
N THR A 216 -9.87 -48.72 -11.94
CA THR A 216 -9.77 -49.85 -12.85
C THR A 216 -9.57 -49.35 -14.27
N TYR A 217 -8.51 -49.83 -14.92
CA TYR A 217 -8.21 -49.56 -16.32
C TYR A 217 -8.40 -50.85 -17.12
N ALA A 218 -9.22 -50.78 -18.17
CA ALA A 218 -9.33 -51.86 -19.15
C ALA A 218 -8.11 -51.80 -20.06
N ILE A 219 -7.37 -52.91 -20.14
CA ILE A 219 -6.24 -53.07 -21.07
C ILE A 219 -6.75 -53.68 -22.38
N ASP A 220 -7.60 -54.72 -22.29
CA ASP A 220 -8.26 -55.40 -23.42
C ASP A 220 -9.71 -55.78 -23.02
N GLU A 221 -10.52 -56.29 -23.96
CA GLU A 221 -11.91 -56.77 -23.72
C GLU A 221 -12.03 -57.80 -22.58
N SER A 222 -10.94 -58.48 -22.22
CA SER A 222 -10.91 -59.53 -21.20
C SER A 222 -10.00 -59.24 -19.99
N ARG A 223 -9.25 -58.12 -19.98
CA ARG A 223 -8.23 -57.86 -18.95
C ARG A 223 -8.32 -56.43 -18.41
N SER A 224 -8.54 -56.33 -17.10
CA SER A 224 -8.51 -55.06 -16.36
C SER A 224 -7.41 -55.06 -15.30
N VAL A 225 -6.74 -53.93 -15.13
CA VAL A 225 -5.76 -53.72 -14.05
C VAL A 225 -6.25 -52.62 -13.12
N MET A 226 -6.13 -52.88 -11.83
CA MET A 226 -6.54 -51.95 -10.78
C MET A 226 -5.32 -51.25 -10.20
N HIS A 227 -5.34 -49.93 -10.21
CA HIS A 227 -4.31 -49.06 -9.63
C HIS A 227 -4.84 -48.33 -8.41
N THR A 228 -3.98 -48.19 -7.41
CA THR A 228 -4.30 -47.49 -6.16
C THR A 228 -3.86 -46.03 -6.26
N TYR A 229 -4.81 -45.12 -6.05
CA TYR A 229 -4.58 -43.67 -5.99
C TYR A 229 -4.84 -43.18 -4.57
N TRP A 230 -4.08 -42.17 -4.14
CA TRP A 230 -4.17 -41.59 -2.80
C TRP A 230 -5.06 -40.35 -2.81
N THR A 231 -5.94 -40.26 -1.81
CA THR A 231 -6.80 -39.08 -1.59
C THR A 231 -6.03 -37.98 -0.87
N GLN A 232 -6.57 -36.75 -0.82
CA GLN A 232 -5.99 -35.69 0.02
C GLN A 232 -5.88 -36.15 1.48
N LYS A 233 -6.92 -36.78 2.01
CA LYS A 233 -6.93 -37.35 3.36
C LYS A 233 -5.79 -38.36 3.56
N GLY A 234 -5.54 -39.21 2.56
CA GLY A 234 -4.41 -40.13 2.56
C GLY A 234 -3.05 -39.43 2.51
N ARG A 235 -2.90 -38.34 1.74
CA ARG A 235 -1.66 -37.55 1.71
C ARG A 235 -1.35 -36.86 3.03
N LEU A 236 -2.38 -36.31 3.71
CA LEU A 236 -2.24 -35.71 5.03
C LEU A 236 -1.79 -36.78 6.04
N PHE A 237 -2.45 -37.95 6.03
CA PHE A 237 -2.05 -39.09 6.85
C PHE A 237 -0.58 -39.50 6.60
N LEU A 238 -0.17 -39.62 5.33
CA LEU A 238 1.22 -39.95 5.00
C LEU A 238 2.20 -38.87 5.48
N TYR A 239 1.84 -37.59 5.35
CA TYR A 239 2.67 -36.51 5.84
C TYR A 239 2.84 -36.57 7.36
N ASP A 240 1.76 -36.72 8.13
CA ASP A 240 1.82 -36.83 9.60
C ASP A 240 2.65 -38.05 10.04
N LEU A 241 2.42 -39.19 9.39
CA LEU A 241 3.15 -40.42 9.69
C LEU A 241 4.65 -40.24 9.40
N LEU A 242 5.01 -39.78 8.21
CA LEU A 242 6.41 -39.61 7.83
C LEU A 242 7.11 -38.52 8.65
N LYS A 243 6.41 -37.44 8.99
CA LYS A 243 6.93 -36.40 9.88
C LYS A 243 7.22 -36.94 11.28
N SER A 244 6.38 -37.83 11.81
CA SER A 244 6.63 -38.47 13.10
C SER A 244 7.86 -39.38 13.09
N GLU A 245 8.20 -39.94 11.92
CA GLU A 245 9.42 -40.72 11.66
C GLU A 245 10.63 -39.85 11.23
N GLY A 246 10.51 -38.52 11.28
CA GLY A 246 11.57 -37.58 10.91
C GLY A 246 11.82 -37.41 9.40
N ILE A 247 10.91 -37.92 8.55
CA ILE A 247 11.00 -37.84 7.09
C ILE A 247 10.12 -36.69 6.59
N LEU A 248 10.75 -35.60 6.18
CA LEU A 248 10.06 -34.42 5.65
C LEU A 248 10.03 -34.41 4.10
N PRO A 249 9.02 -33.79 3.47
CA PRO A 249 9.04 -33.55 2.03
C PRO A 249 10.16 -32.58 1.65
N VAL A 250 10.66 -32.65 0.43
CA VAL A 250 11.79 -31.85 -0.08
C VAL A 250 11.55 -30.34 0.06
N ILE A 251 10.30 -29.89 -0.05
CA ILE A 251 9.94 -28.47 0.12
C ILE A 251 10.09 -27.96 1.56
N GLU A 252 10.13 -28.85 2.54
CA GLU A 252 10.30 -28.53 3.96
C GLU A 252 11.68 -28.95 4.49
N GLN A 253 12.50 -29.63 3.69
CA GLN A 253 13.91 -29.87 4.00
C GLN A 253 14.66 -28.56 3.72
N GLU A 254 15.22 -27.94 4.77
CA GLU A 254 16.11 -26.77 4.61
C GLU A 254 17.39 -27.22 3.87
N ASP A 255 17.87 -26.43 2.90
CA ASP A 255 19.20 -26.59 2.30
C ASP A 255 20.32 -26.44 3.34
#